data_AF-A0A6C0HIA5-F1
#
_entry.id   AF-A0A6C0HIA5-F1
#
_cell.length_a   1.000
_cell.length_b   1.000
_cell.length_c   1.000
_cell.angle_alpha   90.00
_cell.angle_beta   90.00
_cell.angle_gamma   90.00
#
_symmetry.space_group_name_H-M   'P 1'
#
loop_
_entity.id
_entity.type
_entity.pdbx_description
1 polymer ?
#
loop_
_entity_poly.entity_id
_entity_poly.type
_entity_poly.pdbx_seq_one_letter_code
_entity_poly.pdbx_strand_id
1 'polypeptide(L)'
;MEKVLLFAGCVTVLFVLLKILELKFIEKDIKNNLKYAMRDTIMVFSSSLACGFVFLQYQGQLDDFFSVITNNKGISLNKTPVFTGVPDF
;
A
#
# COMPACT_ATOMS: atom_id res chain seq x y z
N MET A 1 10.94 2.69 -5.55
CA MET A 1 11.35 1.84 -4.41
C MET A 1 11.54 2.63 -3.12
N GLU A 2 12.26 3.76 -3.12
CA GLU A 2 12.47 4.59 -1.92
C GLU A 2 11.16 5.00 -1.21
N LYS A 3 10.14 5.44 -1.98
CA LYS A 3 8.82 5.81 -1.45
C LYS A 3 8.09 4.64 -0.76
N VAL A 4 8.27 3.41 -1.25
CA VAL A 4 7.66 2.20 -0.67
C VAL A 4 8.26 1.93 0.72
N LEU A 5 9.59 2.01 0.82
CA LEU A 5 10.31 1.79 2.07
C LEU A 5 9.98 2.85 3.11
N LEU A 6 9.89 4.13 2.70
CA LEU A 6 9.45 5.21 3.58
C LEU A 6 8.02 5.00 4.08
N PHE A 7 7.10 4.58 3.20
CA PHE A 7 5.71 4.31 3.58
C PHE A 7 5.60 3.13 4.55
N ALA A 8 6.21 1.99 4.22
CA ALA A 8 6.20 0.81 5.10
C ALA A 8 6.87 1.11 6.45
N GLY A 9 7.99 1.83 6.45
CA GLY A 9 8.65 2.31 7.66
C GLY A 9 7.73 3.19 8.52
N CYS A 10 7.03 4.15 7.92
CA CYS A 10 6.10 5.02 8.64
C CYS A 10 4.95 4.22 9.27
N VAL A 11 4.30 3.33 8.51
CA VAL A 11 3.20 2.49 8.99
C VAL A 11 3.63 1.59 10.14
N THR A 12 4.83 1.03 10.06
CA THR A 12 5.34 0.13 11.10
C THR A 12 5.74 0.85 12.38
N VAL A 13 6.34 2.03 12.29
CA VAL A 13 6.60 2.87 13.46
C VAL A 13 5.29 3.23 14.16
N LEU A 14 4.27 3.64 13.40
CA LEU A 14 2.93 3.92 13.94
C LEU A 14 2.31 2.71 14.63
N PHE A 15 2.42 1.52 14.01
CA PHE A 15 1.91 0.28 14.59
C PHE A 15 2.63 -0.08 15.90
N VAL A 16 3.96 0.04 15.95
CA VAL A 16 4.74 -0.21 17.17
C VAL A 16 4.33 0.73 18.29
N LEU A 17 4.14 2.02 18.00
CA LEU A 17 3.68 2.99 19.01
C LEU A 17 2.30 2.61 19.56
N LEU A 18 1.35 2.25 18.69
CA LEU A 18 0.02 1.78 19.11
C LEU A 18 0.11 0.49 19.92
N LYS A 19 0.96 -0.47 19.52
CA LYS A 19 1.10 -1.75 20.23
C LYS A 19 1.78 -1.61 21.59
N ILE A 20 2.71 -0.67 21.73
CA ILE A 20 3.28 -0.29 23.04
C ILE A 20 2.21 0.35 23.93
N LEU A 21 1.35 1.22 23.39
CA LEU A 21 0.23 1.79 24.13
C LEU A 21 -0.76 0.70 24.57
N GLU A 22 -1.10 -0.23 23.70
CA GLU A 22 -1.97 -1.37 24.01
C GLU A 22 -1.40 -2.23 25.15
N LEU A 23 -0.12 -2.62 25.06
CA LEU A 23 0.58 -3.39 26.11
C LEU A 23 0.72 -2.62 27.42
N LYS A 24 0.72 -1.29 27.39
CA LYS A 24 0.85 -0.46 28.60
C LYS A 24 -0.48 -0.22 29.30
N PHE A 25 -1.58 -0.14 28.56
CA PHE A 25 -2.89 0.28 29.08
C PHE A 25 -3.93 -0.84 29.16
N ILE A 26 -3.85 -1.88 28.33
CA ILE A 26 -4.88 -2.94 28.23
C ILE A 26 -4.38 -4.25 28.83
N GLU A 27 -3.12 -4.64 28.55
CA GLU A 27 -2.57 -5.92 29.02
C GLU A 27 -1.58 -5.71 30.18
N LYS A 28 -1.94 -6.13 31.40
CA LYS A 28 -1.06 -6.00 32.59
C LYS A 28 0.13 -6.97 32.61
N ASP A 29 0.14 -8.00 31.75
CA ASP A 29 1.17 -9.04 31.69
C ASP A 29 2.18 -8.83 30.55
N ILE A 30 3.06 -7.85 30.74
CA ILE A 30 4.06 -7.41 29.75
C ILE A 30 5.05 -8.53 29.35
N LYS A 31 5.36 -9.47 30.27
CA LYS A 31 6.42 -10.47 30.06
C LYS A 31 6.07 -11.55 29.03
N ASN A 32 4.82 -11.99 28.97
CA ASN A 32 4.41 -13.04 28.02
C ASN A 32 3.97 -12.47 26.67
N ASN A 33 3.41 -11.27 26.63
CA ASN A 33 2.88 -10.70 25.39
C ASN A 33 3.90 -10.02 24.48
N LEU A 34 5.13 -9.81 24.95
CA LEU A 34 6.18 -9.21 24.11
C LEU A 34 6.54 -10.08 22.89
N LYS A 35 6.47 -11.42 23.01
CA LYS A 35 6.70 -12.33 21.89
C LYS A 35 5.63 -12.18 20.81
N TYR A 36 4.36 -12.02 21.21
CA TYR A 36 3.25 -11.82 20.28
C TYR A 36 3.32 -10.45 19.60
N ALA A 37 3.65 -9.40 20.35
CA ALA A 37 3.83 -8.05 19.80
C ALA A 37 4.95 -7.98 18.76
N MET A 38 6.06 -8.69 18.97
CA MET A 38 7.14 -8.75 17.99
C MET A 38 6.71 -9.47 16.70
N ARG A 39 6.01 -10.61 16.82
CA ARG A 39 5.44 -11.32 15.67
C ARG A 39 4.49 -10.43 14.89
N ASP A 40 3.59 -9.75 15.59
CA ASP A 40 2.58 -8.90 14.97
C ASP A 40 3.25 -7.70 14.26
N THR A 41 4.32 -7.15 14.84
CA THR A 41 5.11 -6.08 14.19
C THR A 41 5.75 -6.55 12.89
N ILE A 42 6.36 -7.75 12.88
CA ILE A 42 6.95 -8.33 11.66
C ILE A 42 5.86 -8.61 10.61
N MET A 43 4.69 -9.05 11.05
CA MET A 43 3.55 -9.32 10.18
C MET A 43 3.01 -8.03 9.53
N VAL A 44 2.93 -6.94 10.29
CA VAL A 44 2.53 -5.62 9.77
C VAL A 44 3.60 -5.00 8.88
N PHE A 45 4.89 -5.19 9.19
CA PHE A 45 5.98 -4.76 8.31
C PHE A 45 5.92 -5.45 6.96
N SER A 46 5.81 -6.77 6.96
CA SER A 46 5.72 -7.54 5.71
C SER A 46 4.45 -7.24 4.91
N SER A 47 3.30 -7.09 5.57
CA SER A 47 2.05 -6.76 4.87
C SER A 47 2.05 -5.35 4.29
N SER A 48 2.56 -4.35 5.03
CA SER A 48 2.65 -2.96 4.57
C SER A 48 3.65 -2.81 3.42
N LEU A 49 4.76 -3.54 3.46
CA LEU A 49 5.76 -3.55 2.39
C LEU A 49 5.21 -4.22 1.13
N ALA A 50 4.54 -5.38 1.27
CA ALA A 50 3.92 -6.07 0.14
C ALA A 50 2.81 -5.21 -0.50
N CYS A 51 1.93 -4.64 0.32
CA CYS A 51 0.83 -3.78 -0.15
C CYS A 51 1.36 -2.50 -0.80
N GLY A 52 2.34 -1.83 -0.16
CA GLY A 52 2.98 -0.63 -0.71
C GLY A 52 3.69 -0.89 -2.04
N PHE A 53 4.31 -2.06 -2.20
CA PHE A 53 4.96 -2.45 -3.46
C PHE A 53 3.92 -2.64 -4.57
N VAL A 54 2.85 -3.40 -4.30
CA VAL A 54 1.75 -3.61 -5.26
C VAL A 54 1.11 -2.26 -5.63
N PHE A 55 0.79 -1.43 -4.64
CA PHE A 55 0.14 -0.15 -4.91
C PHE A 55 0.99 0.79 -5.78
N LEU A 56 2.30 0.89 -5.50
CA LEU A 56 3.18 1.79 -6.27
C LEU A 56 3.56 1.22 -7.65
N GLN A 57 3.64 -0.10 -7.80
CA GLN A 57 3.92 -0.72 -9.11
C GLN A 57 2.69 -0.69 -10.04
N TYR A 58 1.49 -0.82 -9.47
CA TYR A 58 0.23 -0.87 -10.20
C TYR A 58 -0.59 0.42 -10.12
N GLN A 59 -0.04 1.50 -9.56
CA GLN A 59 -0.76 2.77 -9.33
C GLN A 59 -1.54 3.24 -10.57
N GLY A 60 -0.89 3.25 -11.75
CA GLY A 60 -1.56 3.66 -12.98
C GLY A 60 -2.68 2.72 -13.46
N GLN A 61 -2.55 1.41 -13.24
CA GLN A 61 -3.60 0.44 -13.59
C GLN A 61 -4.77 0.51 -12.60
N LEU A 62 -4.48 0.75 -11.32
CA LEU A 62 -5.49 0.96 -10.29
C LEU A 62 -6.26 2.26 -10.54
N ASP A 63 -5.56 3.35 -10.87
CA ASP A 63 -6.19 4.64 -11.20
C ASP A 63 -7.08 4.50 -12.44
N ASP A 64 -6.63 3.80 -13.49
CA ASP A 64 -7.43 3.52 -14.69
C ASP A 64 -8.68 2.67 -14.36
N PHE A 65 -8.53 1.64 -13.51
CA PHE A 65 -9.65 0.79 -13.08
C PHE A 65 -10.68 1.53 -12.23
N PHE A 66 -10.22 2.31 -11.24
CA PHE A 66 -11.10 3.15 -10.41
C PHE A 66 -11.75 4.26 -11.22
N SER A 67 -11.08 4.80 -12.23
CA SER A 67 -11.62 5.79 -13.17
C SER A 67 -12.78 5.22 -14.00
N VAL A 68 -12.67 3.98 -14.47
CA VAL A 68 -13.75 3.26 -15.18
C VAL A 68 -14.95 3.01 -14.27
N ILE A 69 -14.72 2.56 -13.03
CA ILE A 69 -15.80 2.26 -12.07
C ILE A 69 -16.50 3.54 -11.59
N THR A 70 -15.73 4.60 -11.34
CA THR A 70 -16.24 5.88 -10.81
C THR A 70 -16.74 6.80 -11.94
N ASN A 71 -16.69 6.35 -13.20
CA ASN A 71 -17.06 7.12 -14.39
C ASN A 71 -16.43 8.52 -14.42
N ASN A 72 -15.18 8.64 -13.99
CA ASN A 72 -14.42 9.87 -14.05
C ASN A 72 -13.69 9.92 -15.41
N LYS A 73 -13.82 11.00 -16.19
CA LYS A 73 -13.21 11.11 -17.53
C LYS A 73 -11.71 11.45 -17.45
N GLY A 74 -10.94 10.67 -16.70
CA GLY A 74 -9.49 10.78 -16.58
C GLY A 74 -8.73 9.90 -17.58
N ILE A 75 -9.20 9.76 -18.82
CA ILE A 75 -8.49 8.95 -19.82
C ILE A 75 -7.28 9.75 -20.31
N SER A 76 -6.09 9.31 -19.92
CA SER A 76 -4.83 9.87 -20.43
C SER A 76 -4.71 9.59 -21.94
N LEU A 77 -5.07 10.58 -22.77
CA LEU A 77 -5.05 10.57 -24.24
C LEU A 77 -3.68 10.21 -24.85
N ASN A 78 -2.60 10.21 -24.07
CA ASN A 78 -1.26 9.89 -24.53
C ASN A 78 -0.98 8.37 -24.68
N LYS A 79 -1.88 7.52 -24.18
CA LYS A 79 -1.76 6.04 -24.27
C LYS A 79 -2.64 5.40 -25.35
N THR A 80 -3.59 6.14 -25.92
CA THR A 80 -4.40 5.61 -27.01
C THR A 80 -3.57 5.64 -28.30
N PRO A 81 -3.26 4.49 -28.91
CA PRO A 81 -2.57 4.49 -30.20
C PRO A 81 -3.48 5.21 -31.21
N VAL A 82 -3.01 6.32 -31.76
CA VAL A 82 -3.69 6.98 -32.87
C VAL A 82 -3.41 6.13 -34.10
N PHE A 83 -4.41 5.38 -34.55
CA PHE A 83 -4.35 4.63 -35.78
C PHE A 83 -4.39 5.61 -36.97
N THR A 84 -3.26 6.26 -37.27
CA THR A 84 -3.09 7.09 -38.48
C THR A 84 -2.73 6.23 -39.70
N GLY A 85 -3.11 4.95 -39.71
CA GLY A 85 -2.95 4.11 -40.88
C GLY A 85 -3.77 4.70 -42.01
N VAL A 86 -3.10 5.14 -43.07
CA VAL A 86 -3.76 5.47 -44.34
C VAL A 86 -4.56 4.23 -44.75
N PRO A 87 -5.87 4.34 -45.01
CA PRO A 87 -6.65 3.19 -45.44
C PRO A 87 -6.15 2.75 -46.83
N ASP A 88 -5.50 1.59 -46.88
CA ASP A 88 -5.31 0.86 -48.14
C ASP A 88 -6.69 0.33 -48.55
N PHE A 89 -7.36 1.08 -49.42
CA PHE A 89 -8.54 0.64 -50.16
C PHE A 89 -8.11 -0.09 -51.44
#